data_AF-A0A7V8YS48-F1
#
_entry.id   AF-A0A7V8YS48-F1
#
_cell.length_a   1.000
_cell.length_b   1.000
_cell.length_c   1.000
_cell.angle_alpha   90.00
_cell.angle_beta   90.00
_cell.angle_gamma   90.00
#
_symmetry.space_group_name_H-M   'P 1'
#
loop_
_entity.id
_entity.type
_entity.pdbx_description
1 polymer ?
#
loop_
_entity_poly.entity_id
_entity_poly.type
_entity_poly.pdbx_seq_one_letter_code
_entity_poly.pdbx_strand_id
1 'polypeptide(L)'
;RALANDPPLLLADEPTANLDSRAGYQLMHTLELYAKEHAKTVVAVTHDQRIEDVADRVLWLEDGQLSDRPPDEAELAVDPVCGMTINAARAAGQRERDGRVHFFCSDICVERFDADPERYPG
;
A
#
# COMPACT_ATOMS: atom_id res chain seq x y z
N ARG A 1 -15.59 -19.06 7.30
CA ARG A 1 -16.34 -18.29 8.32
C ARG A 1 -17.01 -17.06 7.72
N ALA A 2 -16.29 -16.21 6.97
CA ALA A 2 -16.88 -15.02 6.31
C ALA A 2 -18.05 -15.35 5.36
N LEU A 3 -17.99 -16.47 4.64
CA LEU A 3 -19.04 -16.89 3.69
C LEU A 3 -20.22 -17.66 4.32
N ALA A 4 -20.21 -17.94 5.62
CA ALA A 4 -21.16 -18.88 6.22
C ALA A 4 -22.61 -18.36 6.28
N ASN A 5 -22.80 -17.03 6.29
CA ASN A 5 -24.11 -16.39 6.38
C ASN A 5 -24.57 -15.76 5.05
N ASP A 6 -23.99 -16.20 3.93
CA ASP A 6 -24.27 -15.65 2.59
C ASP A 6 -24.31 -14.10 2.52
N PRO A 7 -23.33 -13.38 3.11
CA PRO A 7 -23.41 -11.93 3.23
C PRO A 7 -23.37 -11.24 1.87
N PRO A 8 -24.10 -10.12 1.67
CA PRO A 8 -24.03 -9.35 0.42
C PRO A 8 -22.70 -8.62 0.23
N LEU A 9 -21.94 -8.40 1.32
CA LEU A 9 -20.67 -7.68 1.34
C LEU A 9 -19.62 -8.48 2.11
N LEU A 10 -18.45 -8.66 1.50
CA LEU A 10 -17.25 -9.15 2.15
C LEU A 10 -16.24 -8.01 2.29
N LEU A 11 -15.72 -7.84 3.50
CA LEU A 11 -14.57 -6.98 3.79
C LEU A 11 -13.35 -7.87 4.01
N ALA A 12 -12.28 -7.64 3.27
CA ALA A 12 -11.05 -8.41 3.34
C ALA A 12 -9.88 -7.47 3.65
N ASP A 13 -9.36 -7.55 4.87
CA ASP A 13 -8.19 -6.76 5.31
C ASP A 13 -6.92 -7.58 5.10
N GLU A 14 -6.06 -7.11 4.19
CA GLU A 14 -4.81 -7.75 3.76
C GLU A 14 -4.95 -9.26 3.46
N PRO A 15 -5.89 -9.67 2.56
CA PRO A 15 -6.18 -11.09 2.30
C PRO A 15 -5.02 -11.85 1.66
N THR A 16 -4.08 -11.16 1.03
CA THR A 16 -2.89 -11.71 0.37
C THR A 16 -1.68 -11.79 1.30
N ALA A 17 -1.80 -11.34 2.55
CA ALA A 17 -0.70 -11.39 3.50
C ALA A 17 -0.17 -12.83 3.66
N ASN A 18 1.15 -12.97 3.69
CA ASN A 18 1.86 -14.25 3.75
C ASN A 18 1.69 -15.19 2.54
N LEU A 19 1.08 -14.73 1.44
CA LEU A 19 1.01 -15.49 0.20
C LEU A 19 2.07 -15.02 -0.80
N ASP A 20 2.59 -15.96 -1.60
CA ASP A 20 3.39 -15.62 -2.77
C ASP A 20 2.54 -14.97 -3.87
N SER A 21 3.19 -14.39 -4.88
CA SER A 21 2.53 -13.68 -5.99
C SER A 21 1.44 -14.50 -6.67
N ARG A 22 1.68 -15.79 -6.89
CA ARG A 22 0.76 -16.66 -7.61
C ARG A 22 -0.43 -17.05 -6.73
N ALA A 23 -0.17 -17.40 -5.48
CA ALA A 23 -1.20 -17.76 -4.52
C ALA A 23 -2.11 -16.56 -4.18
N GLY A 24 -1.53 -15.37 -3.98
CA GLY A 24 -2.29 -14.14 -3.73
C GLY A 24 -3.20 -13.78 -4.90
N TYR A 25 -2.68 -13.83 -6.13
CA TYR A 25 -3.47 -13.59 -7.33
C TYR A 25 -4.63 -14.60 -7.47
N GLN A 26 -4.36 -15.89 -7.28
CA GLN A 26 -5.39 -16.94 -7.38
C GLN A 26 -6.52 -16.75 -6.35
N LEU A 27 -6.17 -16.35 -5.12
CA LEU A 27 -7.15 -16.04 -4.09
C LEU A 27 -8.05 -14.88 -4.52
N MET A 28 -7.45 -13.77 -4.95
CA MET A 28 -8.21 -12.58 -5.36
C MET A 28 -9.08 -12.87 -6.57
N HIS A 29 -8.57 -13.58 -7.57
CA HIS A 29 -9.35 -13.97 -8.76
C HIS A 29 -10.51 -14.91 -8.40
N THR A 30 -10.32 -15.81 -7.43
CA THR A 30 -11.42 -16.66 -6.94
C THR A 30 -12.51 -15.83 -6.26
N LEU A 31 -12.12 -14.82 -5.46
CA LEU A 31 -13.07 -13.92 -4.81
C LEU A 31 -13.83 -13.05 -5.81
N GLU A 32 -13.16 -12.56 -6.85
CA GLU A 32 -13.76 -11.83 -7.97
C GLU A 32 -14.85 -12.67 -8.66
N LEU A 33 -14.51 -13.90 -9.06
CA LEU A 33 -15.46 -14.81 -9.71
C LEU A 33 -16.66 -15.13 -8.81
N TYR A 34 -16.39 -15.43 -7.54
CA TYR A 34 -17.44 -15.68 -6.55
C TYR A 34 -18.39 -14.47 -6.40
N ALA A 35 -17.83 -13.27 -6.32
CA ALA A 35 -18.62 -12.04 -6.20
C ALA A 35 -19.53 -11.84 -7.41
N LYS A 36 -19.00 -12.06 -8.62
CA LYS A 36 -19.75 -11.93 -9.88
C LYS A 36 -20.85 -12.99 -10.01
N GLU A 37 -20.55 -14.25 -9.70
CA GLU A 37 -21.51 -15.37 -9.82
C GLU A 37 -22.68 -15.25 -8.82
N HIS A 38 -22.39 -14.81 -7.59
CA HIS A 38 -23.38 -14.77 -6.52
C HIS A 38 -23.96 -13.38 -6.24
N ALA A 39 -23.70 -12.40 -7.13
CA ALA A 39 -24.12 -11.01 -6.99
C ALA A 39 -23.74 -10.41 -5.61
N LYS A 40 -22.50 -10.65 -5.17
CA LYS A 40 -21.93 -10.12 -3.93
C LYS A 40 -20.97 -8.98 -4.22
N THR A 41 -20.66 -8.19 -3.20
CA THR A 41 -19.62 -7.16 -3.24
C THR A 41 -18.44 -7.59 -2.39
N VAL A 42 -17.23 -7.42 -2.90
CA VAL A 42 -15.98 -7.61 -2.15
C VAL A 42 -15.25 -6.28 -2.08
N VAL A 43 -14.87 -5.87 -0.89
CA VAL A 43 -13.95 -4.73 -0.67
C VAL A 43 -12.72 -5.31 0.00
N ALA A 44 -11.58 -5.20 -0.68
CA ALA A 44 -10.29 -5.63 -0.17
C ALA A 44 -9.39 -4.43 0.09
N VAL A 45 -8.67 -4.45 1.20
CA VAL A 45 -7.59 -3.52 1.50
C VAL A 45 -6.30 -4.29 1.38
N THR A 46 -5.38 -3.82 0.53
CA THR A 46 -4.04 -4.41 0.42
C THR A 46 -3.03 -3.44 -0.14
N HIS A 47 -1.75 -3.66 0.16
CA HIS A 47 -0.61 -3.02 -0.48
C HIS A 47 -0.09 -3.81 -1.71
N ASP A 48 -0.72 -4.94 -2.05
CA ASP A 48 -0.32 -5.77 -3.17
C ASP A 48 -0.82 -5.23 -4.52
N GLN A 49 -0.01 -4.41 -5.18
CA GLN A 49 -0.34 -3.83 -6.51
C GLN A 49 -0.53 -4.89 -7.62
N ARG A 50 -0.11 -6.15 -7.39
CA ARG A 50 -0.20 -7.21 -8.41
C ARG A 50 -1.63 -7.71 -8.64
N ILE A 51 -2.58 -7.28 -7.80
CA ILE A 51 -3.99 -7.70 -7.87
C ILE A 51 -4.90 -6.59 -8.40
N GLU A 52 -4.33 -5.47 -8.86
CA GLU A 52 -5.07 -4.32 -9.41
C GLU A 52 -5.93 -4.71 -10.63
N ASP A 53 -5.45 -5.64 -11.46
CA ASP A 53 -6.12 -6.12 -12.67
C ASP A 53 -7.33 -7.03 -12.40
N VAL A 54 -7.41 -7.59 -11.19
CA VAL A 54 -8.54 -8.40 -10.73
C VAL A 54 -9.71 -7.52 -10.24
N ALA A 55 -9.44 -6.28 -9.86
CA ALA A 55 -10.43 -5.39 -9.28
C ALA A 55 -11.27 -4.66 -10.34
N ASP A 56 -12.58 -4.60 -10.15
CA ASP A 56 -13.45 -3.77 -11.01
C ASP A 56 -13.18 -2.27 -10.81
N ARG A 57 -12.70 -1.86 -9.63
CA ARG A 57 -12.29 -0.50 -9.26
C ARG A 57 -11.15 -0.52 -8.24
N VAL A 58 -10.19 0.39 -8.39
CA VAL A 58 -9.09 0.62 -7.44
C VAL A 58 -9.23 2.00 -6.82
N LEU A 59 -9.13 2.08 -5.50
CA LEU A 59 -9.12 3.32 -4.73
C LEU A 59 -7.85 3.40 -3.90
N TRP A 60 -7.16 4.52 -3.98
CA TRP A 60 -5.95 4.82 -3.22
C TRP A 60 -6.33 5.54 -1.93
N LEU A 61 -5.83 5.06 -0.79
CA LEU A 61 -6.05 5.67 0.53
C LEU A 61 -4.75 6.28 1.04
N GLU A 62 -4.74 7.59 1.26
CA GLU A 62 -3.58 8.33 1.77
C GLU A 62 -4.07 9.41 2.75
N ASP A 63 -3.48 9.50 3.94
CA ASP A 63 -3.86 10.45 5.00
C ASP A 63 -5.37 10.50 5.30
N GLY A 64 -6.02 9.33 5.25
CA GLY A 64 -7.47 9.20 5.47
C GLY A 64 -8.35 9.69 4.31
N GLN A 65 -7.76 10.04 3.16
CA GLN A 65 -8.46 10.46 1.95
C GLN A 65 -8.39 9.41 0.85
N LEU A 66 -9.52 9.19 0.17
CA LEU A 66 -9.61 8.27 -0.97
C LEU A 66 -9.42 9.03 -2.29
N SER A 67 -8.75 8.38 -3.25
CA SER A 67 -8.54 8.89 -4.61
C SER A 67 -8.71 7.79 -5.66
N ASP A 68 -9.28 8.14 -6.81
CA ASP A 68 -9.39 7.22 -7.97
C ASP A 68 -8.10 7.18 -8.83
N ARG A 69 -7.05 7.93 -8.45
CA ARG A 69 -5.77 7.94 -9.16
C ARG A 69 -4.63 7.48 -8.24
N PRO A 70 -3.61 6.79 -8.78
CA PRO A 70 -2.41 6.52 -8.02
C PRO A 70 -1.74 7.83 -7.59
N PRO A 71 -0.93 7.80 -6.52
CA PRO A 71 -0.02 8.90 -6.23
C PRO A 71 0.86 9.16 -7.45
N ASP A 72 1.21 10.43 -7.69
CA ASP A 72 2.09 10.77 -8.80
C ASP A 72 3.47 10.16 -8.53
N GLU A 73 3.93 9.27 -9.40
CA GLU A 73 5.23 8.60 -9.25
C GLU A 73 6.38 9.61 -9.16
N ALA A 74 6.25 10.78 -9.80
CA ALA A 74 7.23 11.85 -9.72
C ALA A 74 7.34 12.46 -8.31
N GLU A 75 6.34 12.25 -7.46
CA GLU A 75 6.27 12.72 -6.09
C GLU A 75 6.60 11.62 -5.07
N LEU A 76 6.89 10.39 -5.50
CA LEU A 76 7.23 9.30 -4.58
C LEU A 76 8.71 9.33 -4.18
N ALA A 77 8.98 9.16 -2.89
CA ALA A 77 10.31 8.99 -2.33
C ALA A 77 10.34 7.74 -1.44
N VAL A 78 11.48 7.05 -1.43
CA VAL A 78 11.72 5.95 -0.49
C VAL A 78 12.41 6.51 0.74
N ASP A 79 11.78 6.35 1.90
CA ASP A 79 12.39 6.66 3.18
C ASP A 79 13.65 5.77 3.38
N PRO A 80 14.85 6.36 3.53
CA PRO A 80 16.10 5.60 3.57
C PRO A 80 16.26 4.80 4.87
N VAL A 81 15.47 5.08 5.91
CA VAL A 81 15.53 4.43 7.22
C VAL A 81 14.69 3.17 7.26
N CYS A 82 13.47 3.23 6.74
CA CYS A 82 12.52 2.10 6.82
C CYS A 82 12.21 1.44 5.47
N GLY A 83 12.59 2.06 4.34
CA GLY A 83 12.27 1.58 3.00
C GLY A 83 10.82 1.83 2.57
N MET A 84 10.05 2.59 3.35
CA MET A 84 8.67 2.93 3.02
C MET A 84 8.63 3.91 1.86
N THR A 85 7.82 3.61 0.84
CA THR A 85 7.55 4.57 -0.24
C THR A 85 6.48 5.53 0.24
N ILE A 86 6.78 6.83 0.19
CA ILE A 86 5.92 7.91 0.68
C ILE A 86 5.78 9.00 -0.39
N ASN A 87 4.73 9.81 -0.28
CA ASN A 87 4.67 11.06 -1.05
C ASN A 87 5.64 12.09 -0.43
N ALA A 88 6.65 12.49 -1.20
CA ALA A 88 7.64 13.49 -0.84
C ALA A 88 7.02 14.84 -0.47
N ALA A 89 5.94 15.24 -1.14
CA ALA A 89 5.21 16.48 -0.85
C ALA A 89 4.48 16.44 0.50
N ARG A 90 4.27 15.25 1.07
CA ARG A 90 3.63 15.03 2.38
C ARG A 90 4.56 14.40 3.41
N ALA A 91 5.87 14.34 3.13
CA ALA A 91 6.83 13.75 4.05
C ALA A 91 6.80 14.44 5.42
N ALA A 92 6.91 13.65 6.50
CA ALA A 92 6.96 14.17 7.87
C ALA A 92 8.21 15.05 8.10
N GLY A 93 9.29 14.78 7.36
CA GLY A 93 10.48 15.62 7.33
C GLY A 93 11.36 15.37 6.12
N GLN A 94 12.37 16.22 5.95
CA GLN A 94 13.40 16.08 4.91
C GLN A 94 14.80 16.48 5.41
N ARG A 95 15.85 15.89 4.82
CA ARG A 95 17.27 16.19 5.11
C ARG A 95 18.06 16.21 3.81
N GLU A 96 18.98 17.16 3.67
CA GLU A 96 19.91 17.19 2.54
C GLU A 96 21.26 16.60 2.97
N ARG A 97 21.77 15.64 2.20
CA ARG A 97 23.08 15.02 2.41
C ARG A 97 23.69 14.64 1.06
N ASP A 98 24.98 14.91 0.87
CA ASP A 98 25.71 14.61 -0.38
C ASP A 98 25.04 15.15 -1.65
N GLY A 99 24.32 16.27 -1.54
CA GLY A 99 23.57 16.89 -2.63
C GLY A 99 22.25 16.19 -3.00
N ARG A 100 21.78 15.24 -2.18
CA ARG A 100 20.48 14.58 -2.32
C ARG A 100 19.55 14.96 -1.17
N VAL A 101 18.28 15.18 -1.48
CA VAL A 101 17.23 15.34 -0.47
C VAL A 101 16.64 13.97 -0.13
N HIS A 102 16.66 13.63 1.16
CA HIS A 102 16.02 12.46 1.74
C HIS A 102 14.70 12.89 2.39
N PHE A 103 13.64 12.10 2.17
CA PHE A 103 12.31 12.32 2.72
C PHE A 103 11.98 11.20 3.73
N PHE A 104 11.23 11.53 4.78
CA PHE A 104 10.97 10.61 5.90
C PHE A 104 9.48 10.44 6.18
N CYS A 105 9.06 9.22 6.48
CA CYS A 105 7.66 8.85 6.72
C CYS A 105 7.15 9.30 8.10
N SER A 106 8.05 9.59 9.03
CA SER A 106 7.72 9.96 10.42
C SER A 106 8.88 10.69 11.09
N ASP A 107 8.58 11.41 12.17
CA ASP A 107 9.59 12.06 13.03
C ASP A 107 10.60 11.04 13.58
N ILE A 108 10.17 9.81 13.86
CA ILE A 108 11.05 8.73 14.33
C ILE A 108 12.13 8.39 13.29
N CYS A 109 11.77 8.37 12.00
CA CYS A 109 12.74 8.09 10.93
C CYS A 109 13.70 9.27 10.75
N VAL A 110 13.21 10.51 10.89
CA VAL A 110 14.07 11.70 10.91
C VAL A 110 15.10 11.62 12.04
N GLU A 111 14.66 11.36 13.27
CA GLU A 111 15.56 11.26 14.44
C GLU A 111 16.61 10.15 14.28
N ARG A 112 16.21 8.99 13.73
CA ARG A 112 17.14 7.88 13.46
C ARG A 112 18.18 8.23 12.43
N PHE A 113 17.76 8.89 11.35
CA PHE A 113 18.69 9.35 10.32
C PHE A 113 19.67 10.38 10.89
N ASP A 114 19.19 11.36 11.65
CA ASP A 114 20.03 12.40 12.26
C ASP A 114 21.05 11.81 13.27
N ALA A 115 20.69 10.72 13.96
CA ALA A 115 21.58 10.07 14.93
C ALA A 115 22.76 9.32 14.30
N ASP A 116 22.57 8.73 13.11
CA ASP A 116 23.61 7.97 12.39
C ASP A 116 23.36 7.97 10.86
N PRO A 117 23.62 9.09 10.16
CA PRO A 117 23.30 9.22 8.74
C PRO A 117 24.12 8.28 7.84
N GLU A 118 25.34 7.91 8.25
CA GLU A 118 26.24 7.06 7.46
C GLU A 118 25.74 5.60 7.36
N ARG A 119 24.85 5.20 8.26
CA ARG A 119 24.23 3.88 8.26
C ARG A 119 23.24 3.67 7.12
N TYR A 120 22.67 4.75 6.58
CA TYR A 120 21.57 4.69 5.63
C TYR A 120 22.05 5.01 4.21
N PRO A 121 21.41 4.42 3.18
CA PRO A 121 21.79 4.68 1.80
C PRO A 121 21.65 6.17 1.45
N GLY A 122 22.68 6.68 0.78
CA GLY A 122 22.69 7.99 0.12
C GLY A 122 21.80 8.02 -1.11
#